data_AF-A0A0D8HQM6-F1
#
_entry.id   AF-A0A0D8HQM6-F1
#
_cell.length_a   1.000
_cell.length_b   1.000
_cell.length_c   1.000
_cell.angle_alpha   90.00
_cell.angle_beta   90.00
_cell.angle_gamma   90.00
#
_symmetry.space_group_name_H-M   'P 1'
#
loop_
_entity.id
_entity.type
_entity.pdbx_description
1 polymer ?
#
loop_
_entity_poly.entity_id
_entity_poly.type
_entity_poly.pdbx_seq_one_letter_code
_entity_poly.pdbx_strand_id
1 'polypeptide(L)' 'MADLTPQGAAHVTDAQINAARTKLIIDKKLKRASKPQIKRLAQLKTSGERRLIAS' A
#
# COMPACT_ATOMS: atom_id res chain seq x y z
N MET A 1 8.73 33.53 4.95
CA MET A 1 8.72 32.73 3.71
C MET A 1 8.53 31.28 4.11
N ALA A 2 7.34 30.71 3.87
CA ALA A 2 7.10 29.30 4.15
C ALA A 2 7.88 28.50 3.09
N ASP A 3 8.93 27.81 3.53
CA ASP A 3 9.67 26.89 2.71
C ASP A 3 8.78 25.67 2.42
N LEU A 4 8.00 25.76 1.33
CA LEU A 4 7.20 24.67 0.79
C LEU A 4 8.15 23.75 0.00
N THR A 5 9.09 23.11 0.69
CA THR A 5 9.72 21.92 0.11
C THR A 5 8.63 20.85 0.01
N PRO A 6 8.36 20.28 -1.18
CA PRO A 6 7.51 19.09 -1.28
C PRO A 6 8.31 17.91 -0.75
N GLN A 7 8.46 17.83 0.57
CA GLN A 7 9.11 16.72 1.24
C GLN A 7 8.19 15.50 1.16
N GLY A 8 8.55 14.61 0.25
CA GLY A 8 8.03 13.25 0.23
C GLY A 8 7.42 12.92 -1.12
N ALA A 9 8.17 12.22 -1.96
CA ALA A 9 7.55 11.16 -2.74
C ALA A 9 6.68 10.37 -1.75
N ALA A 10 5.35 10.42 -1.89
CA ALA A 10 4.42 9.90 -0.90
C ALA A 10 4.75 8.43 -0.60
N HIS A 11 5.47 8.19 0.49
CA HIS A 11 5.82 6.84 0.90
C HIS A 11 4.51 6.12 1.21
N VAL A 12 4.28 5.02 0.51
CA VAL A 12 3.13 4.16 0.78
C VAL A 12 3.15 3.75 2.25
N THR A 13 2.07 4.04 2.96
CA THR A 13 1.93 3.67 4.38
C THR A 13 1.45 2.23 4.54
N ASP A 14 1.74 1.61 5.68
CA ASP A 14 1.25 0.27 6.01
C ASP A 14 -0.29 0.19 5.95
N ALA A 15 -0.97 1.28 6.34
CA ALA A 15 -2.42 1.39 6.23
C ALA A 15 -2.90 1.31 4.78
N GLN A 16 -2.20 1.94 3.84
CA GLN A 16 -2.52 1.88 2.41
C GLN A 16 -2.28 0.48 1.83
N ILE A 17 -1.21 -0.21 2.25
CA ILE A 17 -0.93 -1.60 1.86
C ILE A 17 -2.05 -2.51 2.34
N ASN A 18 -2.43 -2.41 3.62
CA ASN A 18 -3.49 -3.23 4.21
C ASN A 18 -4.87 -2.91 3.59
N ALA A 19 -5.18 -1.65 3.35
CA ALA A 19 -6.40 -1.25 2.65
C ALA A 19 -6.45 -1.84 1.23
N ALA A 20 -5.33 -1.85 0.51
CA ALA A 20 -5.24 -2.46 -0.81
C ALA A 20 -5.48 -3.98 -0.75
N ARG A 21 -4.88 -4.68 0.22
CA ARG A 21 -5.10 -6.12 0.45
C ARG A 21 -6.59 -6.41 0.72
N THR A 22 -7.21 -5.66 1.63
CA THR A 22 -8.65 -5.78 1.93
C THR A 22 -9.51 -5.53 0.70
N LYS A 23 -9.17 -4.49 -0.09
CA LYS A 23 -9.91 -4.19 -1.32
C LYS A 23 -9.84 -5.32 -2.34
N LEU A 24 -8.69 -5.99 -2.50
CA LEU A 24 -8.59 -7.16 -3.38
C LEU A 24 -9.50 -8.31 -2.94
N ILE A 25 -9.61 -8.55 -1.62
CA ILE A 25 -10.49 -9.58 -1.07
C ILE A 25 -11.96 -9.26 -1.41
N ILE A 26 -12.37 -8.00 -1.21
CA ILE A 26 -13.74 -7.55 -1.52
C ILE A 26 -14.01 -7.64 -3.02
N ASP A 27 -13.10 -7.13 -3.86
CA ASP A 27 -13.25 -7.17 -5.31
C ASP A 27 -13.40 -8.63 -5.80
N LYS A 28 -12.62 -9.58 -5.24
CA LYS A 28 -12.75 -11.01 -5.54
C LYS A 28 -14.13 -11.57 -5.14
N LYS A 29 -14.61 -11.24 -3.94
CA LYS A 29 -15.95 -11.67 -3.46
C LYS A 29 -17.07 -11.12 -4.34
N LEU A 30 -16.93 -9.88 -4.82
CA LEU A 30 -17.90 -9.21 -5.68
C LEU A 30 -17.72 -9.51 -7.18
N LYS A 31 -16.77 -10.39 -7.56
CA LYS A 31 -16.39 -10.69 -8.96
C LYS A 31 -16.06 -9.43 -9.77
N ARG A 32 -15.45 -8.42 -9.15
CA ARG A 32 -15.03 -7.16 -9.77
C ARG A 32 -13.56 -7.20 -10.16
N ALA A 33 -13.22 -6.54 -11.25
CA ALA A 33 -11.83 -6.35 -11.65
C ALA A 33 -11.13 -5.33 -10.73
N SER A 34 -10.04 -5.75 -10.07
CA SER A 34 -9.20 -4.85 -9.31
C SER A 34 -8.23 -4.07 -10.20
N LYS A 35 -8.10 -2.77 -9.95
CA LYS A 35 -7.14 -1.91 -10.65
C LYS A 35 -5.70 -2.40 -10.45
N PRO A 36 -4.83 -2.33 -11.48
CA PRO A 36 -3.44 -2.78 -11.39
C PRO A 36 -2.65 -2.12 -10.24
N GLN A 37 -2.89 -0.84 -9.95
CA GLN A 37 -2.24 -0.13 -8.86
C GLN A 37 -2.55 -0.73 -7.48
N ILE A 38 -3.80 -1.16 -7.25
CA ILE A 38 -4.20 -1.81 -5.99
C ILE A 38 -3.51 -3.17 -5.85
N LYS A 39 -3.35 -3.92 -6.95
CA LYS A 39 -2.60 -5.18 -6.94
C LYS A 39 -1.14 -4.95 -6.56
N ARG A 40 -0.48 -3.97 -7.18
CA ARG A 40 0.90 -3.60 -6.85
C ARG A 40 1.04 -3.15 -5.39
N LEU A 41 0.09 -2.35 -4.91
CA LEU A 41 0.10 -1.84 -3.54
C LEU A 41 -0.05 -2.96 -2.51
N ALA A 42 -0.95 -3.92 -2.76
CA ALA A 42 -1.17 -5.06 -1.87
C ALA A 42 0.02 -6.04 -1.79
N GLN A 43 0.86 -6.05 -2.83
CA GLN A 43 2.09 -6.87 -2.88
C GLN A 43 3.26 -6.26 -2.10
N LEU A 44 3.18 -4.98 -1.74
CA LEU A 44 4.23 -4.35 -0.93
C LEU A 44 4.24 -4.94 0.49
N LYS A 45 5.43 -4.94 1.10
CA LYS A 45 5.62 -5.30 2.49
C LYS A 45 5.43 -4.10 3.39
N THR A 46 4.70 -4.30 4.48
CA THR A 46 4.60 -3.33 5.59
C THR A 46 5.95 -3.17 6.28
N SER A 47 6.11 -2.08 7.04
CA SER A 47 7.33 -1.84 7.83
C SER A 47 7.64 -2.98 8.79
N GLY A 48 6.62 -3.56 9.45
CA GLY A 48 6.75 -4.70 10.34
C GLY A 48 7.20 -5.98 9.62
N GLU A 49 6.65 -6.25 8.43
CA GLU A 49 7.05 -7.41 7.60
C GLU A 49 8.49 -7.31 7.09
N ARG A 50 8.99 -6.09 6.85
CA ARG A 50 10.39 -5.86 6.44
C ARG A 50 11.37 -6.14 7.57
N ARG A 51 11.01 -5.77 8.81
CA ARG A 51 11.89 -5.93 9.99
C ARG A 51 12.20 -7.39 10.31
N LEU A 52 11.26 -8.31 10.05
CA LEU A 52 11.43 -9.75 10.30
C LEU A 52 12.40 -10.45 9.32
N ILE A 53 12.70 -9.85 8.17
CA ILE A 53 13.60 -10.42 7.17
C ILE A 53 15.05 -10.00 7.43
N ALA A 54 15.24 -8.88 8.11
CA ALA A 54 16.55 -8.32 8.43
C ALA A 54 17.11 -8.80 9.78
N SER A 55 16.48 -9.81 10.39
CA SER A 55 16.89 -10.41 11.68
C SER A 55 17.54 -11.77 11.47
#